data_AF-A0A518BGP8-F1
#
_entry.id   AF-A0A518BGP8-F1
#
_cell.length_a   1.000
_cell.length_b   1.000
_cell.length_c   1.000
_cell.angle_alpha   90.00
_cell.angle_beta   90.00
_cell.angle_gamma   90.00
#
_symmetry.space_group_name_H-M   'P 1'
#
loop_
_entity.id
_entity.type
_entity.pdbx_description
1 polymer ?
#
loop_
_entity_poly.entity_id
_entity_poly.type
_entity_poly.pdbx_seq_one_letter_code
_entity_poly.pdbx_strand_id
1 'polypeptide(L)'
;MKSALSCLLLCSALPPLLALRPAEPDGADECERIGAALGLELVEFAPMEPASEARLAQVDRATGTTSTGEVRLFRARLAPPADSTSLVIACQPLEGLAPAATAILALDQERAFAGAAVVDASTQPIEAWASFAANLRFARLPRLSDARPRTELATIRQRCEGDDSDDARLTVALLDLLACMHEQASVFNIPADTNPLTLKERAEMLADRYGRVAELATPVAALLDDGAARFVELALDSRSTAAMVADAGGLMDRDARRALFGNCKACHELPLGDESLKRRFARERERLGIGDGYFQVGHDLRVSHADSEAAQRVADAMRRAALLLNPAP
;
A
#
# COMPACT_ATOMS: atom_id res chain seq x y z
N MET A 1 75.79 24.15 13.06
CA MET A 1 74.99 22.91 13.13
C MET A 1 73.52 23.29 13.01
N LYS A 2 72.89 22.86 11.91
CA LYS A 2 71.46 22.57 11.64
C LYS A 2 70.40 23.36 12.44
N SER A 3 69.61 24.26 11.81
CA SER A 3 68.39 23.98 10.99
C SER A 3 67.23 23.50 11.88
N ALA A 4 65.97 23.96 11.82
CA ALA A 4 65.24 24.84 10.92
C ALA A 4 63.83 25.12 11.52
N LEU A 5 63.06 25.95 10.81
CA LEU A 5 61.61 26.26 10.83
C LEU A 5 61.38 27.76 11.14
N SER A 6 61.21 28.69 10.19
CA SER A 6 60.64 28.66 8.81
C SER A 6 59.20 28.10 8.85
N CYS A 7 58.11 28.78 8.48
CA CYS A 7 57.87 30.01 7.75
C CYS A 7 56.60 30.68 8.29
N LEU A 8 56.67 31.99 8.51
CA LEU A 8 55.50 32.88 8.59
C LEU A 8 55.48 33.67 7.28
N LEU A 9 54.29 33.80 6.68
CA LEU A 9 53.94 34.48 5.42
C LEU A 9 53.83 33.57 4.19
N LEU A 10 52.60 33.24 3.78
CA LEU A 10 52.07 33.53 2.44
C LEU A 10 50.58 33.13 2.35
N CYS A 11 49.86 33.82 1.45
CA CYS A 11 48.49 33.57 0.98
C CYS A 11 47.35 34.31 1.70
N SER A 12 47.36 35.63 1.52
CA SER A 12 46.18 36.43 1.16
C SER A 12 45.36 35.79 0.02
N ALA A 13 44.04 35.97 0.09
CA ALA A 13 43.04 35.78 -0.97
C ALA A 13 42.68 34.34 -1.39
N LEU A 14 41.93 33.64 -0.55
CA LEU A 14 40.91 32.69 -1.02
C LEU A 14 39.63 33.49 -1.31
N PRO A 15 39.03 33.41 -2.51
CA PRO A 15 37.66 33.87 -2.70
C PRO A 15 36.75 33.06 -1.75
N PRO A 16 35.60 33.60 -1.31
CA PRO A 16 34.63 32.77 -0.62
C PRO A 16 34.32 31.61 -1.55
N LEU A 17 34.55 30.39 -1.08
CA LEU A 17 33.90 29.20 -1.60
C LEU A 17 32.41 29.48 -1.48
N LEU A 18 31.84 30.09 -2.51
CA LEU A 18 30.46 29.90 -2.90
C LEU A 18 30.30 28.39 -2.87
N ALA A 19 29.66 27.90 -1.81
CA ALA A 19 29.11 26.57 -1.78
C ALA A 19 28.32 26.46 -3.07
N LEU A 20 28.88 25.75 -4.05
CA LEU A 20 28.15 25.32 -5.23
C LEU A 20 26.99 24.53 -4.63
N ARG A 21 25.81 25.17 -4.56
CA ARG A 21 24.57 24.42 -4.40
C ARG A 21 24.64 23.33 -5.46
N PRO A 22 24.44 22.04 -5.11
CA PRO A 22 24.30 21.02 -6.14
C PRO A 22 23.30 21.56 -7.15
N ALA A 23 23.68 21.56 -8.44
CA ALA A 23 22.81 22.01 -9.50
C ALA A 23 21.46 21.32 -9.30
N GLU A 24 20.39 22.11 -9.22
CA GLU A 24 19.05 21.54 -9.17
C GLU A 24 18.93 20.62 -10.40
N PRO A 25 18.55 19.35 -10.21
CA PRO A 25 18.44 18.42 -11.32
C PRO A 25 17.53 19.03 -12.38
N ASP A 26 17.94 18.98 -13.64
CA ASP A 26 17.11 19.44 -14.74
C ASP A 26 15.78 18.67 -14.69
N GLY A 27 14.65 19.38 -14.75
CA GLY A 27 13.32 18.77 -14.69
C GLY A 27 13.09 17.76 -15.81
N ALA A 28 13.80 17.89 -16.94
CA ALA A 28 13.79 16.91 -18.02
C ALA A 28 14.39 15.56 -17.61
N ASP A 29 15.52 15.57 -16.89
CA ASP A 29 16.19 14.35 -16.41
C ASP A 29 15.38 13.66 -15.30
N GLU A 30 14.66 14.41 -14.47
CA GLU A 30 13.75 13.84 -13.46
C GLU A 30 12.50 13.21 -14.11
N CYS A 31 11.92 13.86 -15.12
CA CYS A 31 10.79 13.34 -15.90
C CYS A 31 11.12 11.97 -16.54
N GLU A 32 12.24 11.88 -17.25
CA GLU A 32 12.65 10.65 -17.94
C GLU A 32 12.88 9.51 -16.95
N ARG A 33 13.58 9.77 -15.84
CA ARG A 33 13.86 8.75 -14.81
C ARG A 33 12.59 8.25 -14.11
N ILE A 34 11.68 9.16 -13.76
CA ILE A 34 10.41 8.80 -13.11
C ILE A 34 9.51 8.04 -14.09
N GLY A 35 9.41 8.49 -15.34
CA GLY A 35 8.68 7.80 -16.40
C GLY A 35 9.21 6.38 -16.60
N ALA A 36 10.52 6.23 -16.75
CA ALA A 36 11.17 4.93 -16.88
C ALA A 36 10.89 4.00 -15.69
N ALA A 37 11.01 4.51 -14.45
CA ALA A 37 10.74 3.72 -13.24
C ALA A 37 9.28 3.23 -13.16
N LEU A 38 8.33 4.02 -13.66
CA LEU A 38 6.91 3.66 -13.70
C LEU A 38 6.54 2.81 -14.93
N GLY A 39 7.44 2.65 -15.90
CA GLY A 39 7.14 2.06 -17.20
C GLY A 39 6.14 2.90 -18.01
N LEU A 40 6.22 4.22 -17.88
CA LEU A 40 5.34 5.20 -18.53
C LEU A 40 6.16 6.15 -19.39
N GLU A 41 5.64 6.51 -20.55
CA GLU A 41 6.20 7.57 -21.39
C GLU A 41 5.53 8.90 -21.03
N LEU A 42 6.28 9.78 -20.38
CA LEU A 42 5.80 11.09 -19.92
C LEU A 42 6.23 12.19 -20.91
N VAL A 43 5.30 13.05 -21.33
CA VAL A 43 5.57 14.14 -22.29
C VAL A 43 5.50 15.53 -21.67
N GLU A 44 4.89 15.65 -20.50
CA GLU A 44 4.90 16.85 -19.66
C GLU A 44 5.11 16.43 -18.22
N PHE A 45 5.89 17.22 -17.49
CA PHE A 45 6.19 16.98 -16.09
C PHE A 45 6.52 18.30 -15.41
N ALA A 46 5.75 18.67 -14.40
CA ALA A 46 5.92 19.92 -13.68
C ALA A 46 5.68 19.73 -12.18
N PRO A 47 6.51 20.35 -11.31
CA PRO A 47 6.27 20.32 -9.88
C PRO A 47 4.94 20.99 -9.54
N MET A 48 4.27 20.46 -8.52
CA MET A 48 3.07 21.05 -7.93
C MET A 48 3.42 21.71 -6.60
N GLU A 49 2.57 22.65 -6.18
CA GLU A 49 2.63 23.17 -4.82
C GLU A 49 2.55 22.02 -3.81
N PRO A 50 3.37 22.06 -2.73
CA PRO A 50 3.27 21.10 -1.65
C PRO A 50 1.86 21.02 -1.06
N ALA A 51 1.50 19.85 -0.52
CA ALA A 51 0.25 19.72 0.22
C ALA A 51 0.25 20.66 1.44
N SER A 52 -0.90 21.28 1.73
CA SER A 52 -1.04 22.17 2.88
C SER A 52 -0.78 21.44 4.20
N GLU A 53 -0.33 22.16 5.24
CA GLU A 53 -0.11 21.59 6.57
C GLU A 53 -1.36 20.87 7.12
N ALA A 54 -2.54 21.45 6.89
CA ALA A 54 -3.80 20.84 7.29
C ALA A 54 -4.05 19.49 6.58
N ARG A 55 -3.70 19.40 5.29
CA ARG A 55 -3.82 18.18 4.51
C ARG A 55 -2.80 17.13 4.96
N LEU A 56 -1.55 17.54 5.16
CA LEU A 56 -0.50 16.67 5.70
C LEU A 56 -0.94 16.10 7.06
N ALA A 57 -1.42 16.94 7.98
CA ALA A 57 -1.90 16.50 9.28
C ALA A 57 -3.12 15.56 9.19
N GLN A 58 -4.00 15.74 8.21
CA GLN A 58 -5.12 14.81 7.99
C GLN A 58 -4.62 13.45 7.50
N VAL A 59 -3.67 13.43 6.56
CA VAL A 59 -3.08 12.20 6.05
C VAL A 59 -2.29 11.49 7.15
N ASP A 60 -1.45 12.20 7.90
CA ASP A 60 -0.66 11.64 8.99
C ASP A 60 -1.54 11.03 10.09
N ARG A 61 -2.69 11.65 10.39
CA ARG A 61 -3.71 11.04 11.26
C ARG A 61 -4.29 9.78 10.62
N ALA A 62 -4.67 9.82 9.35
CA ALA A 62 -5.30 8.70 8.63
C ALA A 62 -4.38 7.48 8.48
N THR A 63 -3.06 7.67 8.41
CA THR A 63 -2.06 6.60 8.27
C THR A 63 -1.35 6.25 9.58
N GLY A 64 -1.59 7.01 10.66
CA GLY A 64 -0.87 6.87 11.92
C GLY A 64 0.65 7.03 11.77
N THR A 65 1.11 7.72 10.72
CA THR A 65 2.53 7.90 10.40
C THR A 65 2.88 9.37 10.43
N THR A 66 3.94 9.71 11.16
CA THR A 66 4.57 11.04 11.09
C THR A 66 5.86 10.90 10.31
N SER A 67 5.79 10.65 8.99
CA SER A 67 7.03 10.59 8.21
C SER A 67 7.62 11.99 8.09
N THR A 68 8.91 12.12 8.35
CA THR A 68 9.69 13.35 8.24
C THR A 68 10.06 13.74 6.80
N GLY A 69 9.92 12.82 5.85
CA GLY A 69 10.20 13.05 4.44
C GLY A 69 9.12 13.88 3.74
N GLU A 70 9.54 14.98 3.10
CA GLU A 70 8.69 15.81 2.25
C GLU A 70 8.22 15.01 1.02
N VAL A 71 6.90 14.96 0.80
CA VAL A 71 6.34 14.37 -0.43
C VAL A 71 6.42 15.39 -1.52
N ARG A 72 7.13 15.06 -2.59
CA ARG A 72 7.16 15.89 -3.80
C ARG A 72 6.02 15.46 -4.71
N LEU A 73 5.23 16.44 -5.14
CA LEU A 73 4.08 16.24 -6.02
C LEU A 73 4.37 16.82 -7.39
N PHE A 74 3.93 16.12 -8.43
CA PHE A 74 4.11 16.53 -9.81
C PHE A 74 2.83 16.30 -10.60
N ARG A 75 2.59 17.18 -11.57
CA ARG A 75 1.62 16.94 -12.64
C ARG A 75 2.37 16.38 -13.83
N ALA A 76 1.84 15.34 -14.46
CA ALA A 76 2.39 14.77 -15.68
C ALA A 76 1.33 14.47 -16.73
N ARG A 77 1.76 14.24 -17.97
CA ARG A 77 0.89 13.79 -19.08
C ARG A 77 1.55 12.63 -19.82
N LEU A 78 0.75 11.63 -20.19
CA LEU A 78 1.21 10.48 -20.97
C LEU A 78 1.40 10.81 -22.46
N ALA A 79 2.35 10.13 -23.11
CA ALA A 79 2.52 10.17 -24.55
C ALA A 79 1.32 9.53 -25.29
N PRO A 80 0.98 9.98 -26.52
CA PRO A 80 0.00 9.32 -27.37
C PRO A 80 0.33 7.83 -27.61
N PRO A 81 -0.67 6.93 -27.75
CA PRO A 81 -2.09 7.17 -28.01
C PRO A 81 -2.94 7.27 -26.73
N ALA A 82 -2.34 7.38 -25.54
CA ALA A 82 -3.07 7.64 -24.31
C ALA A 82 -3.56 9.09 -24.33
N ASP A 83 -4.64 9.35 -25.07
CA ASP A 83 -5.22 10.68 -25.30
C ASP A 83 -5.38 11.43 -23.97
N SER A 84 -4.51 12.42 -23.74
CA SER A 84 -4.69 13.47 -22.73
C SER A 84 -4.84 13.04 -21.26
N THR A 85 -4.49 11.81 -20.89
CA THR A 85 -4.55 11.38 -19.48
C THR A 85 -3.53 12.17 -18.67
N SER A 86 -4.05 13.09 -17.84
CA SER A 86 -3.24 13.81 -16.85
C SER A 86 -3.04 12.91 -15.64
N LEU A 87 -1.82 12.92 -15.12
CA LEU A 87 -1.42 12.18 -13.95
C LEU A 87 -1.02 13.14 -12.83
N VAL A 88 -1.21 12.70 -11.60
CA VAL A 88 -0.54 13.27 -10.43
C VAL A 88 0.44 12.23 -9.90
N ILE A 89 1.68 12.62 -9.71
CA ILE A 89 2.77 11.75 -9.28
C ILE A 89 3.25 12.21 -7.90
N ALA A 90 3.42 11.25 -6.98
CA ALA A 90 3.97 11.50 -5.65
C ALA A 90 5.26 10.72 -5.49
N CYS A 91 6.29 11.41 -5.04
CA CYS A 91 7.57 10.82 -4.66
C CYS A 91 7.75 10.99 -3.14
N GLN A 92 7.74 9.86 -2.43
CA GLN A 92 7.91 9.80 -0.98
C GLN A 92 9.26 9.13 -0.66
N PRO A 93 10.23 9.88 -0.11
CA PRO A 93 11.45 9.28 0.42
C PRO A 93 11.15 8.26 1.53
N LEU A 94 11.89 7.16 1.52
CA LEU A 94 11.82 6.07 2.49
C LEU A 94 12.99 6.18 3.47
N GLU A 95 12.83 7.01 4.49
CA GLU A 95 13.86 7.20 5.51
C GLU A 95 14.15 5.90 6.28
N GLY A 96 15.43 5.64 6.55
CA GLY A 96 15.87 4.45 7.29
C GLY A 96 15.84 3.14 6.49
N LEU A 97 15.52 3.18 5.20
CA LEU A 97 15.73 2.05 4.29
C LEU A 97 17.14 2.13 3.68
N ALA A 98 17.86 1.01 3.68
CA ALA A 98 19.14 0.88 2.98
C ALA A 98 18.98 -0.10 1.80
N PRO A 99 19.41 0.27 0.57
CA PRO A 99 19.87 1.60 0.17
C PRO A 99 18.75 2.66 0.30
N ALA A 100 19.13 3.93 0.31
CA ALA A 100 18.16 5.03 0.31
C ALA A 100 17.18 4.85 -0.85
N ALA A 101 15.90 4.84 -0.54
CA ALA A 101 14.86 4.49 -1.49
C ALA A 101 13.75 5.54 -1.53
N THR A 102 12.99 5.55 -2.62
CA THR A 102 11.84 6.44 -2.83
C THR A 102 10.67 5.61 -3.36
N ALA A 103 9.50 5.75 -2.73
CA ALA A 103 8.25 5.26 -3.28
C ALA A 103 7.71 6.29 -4.29
N ILE A 104 7.41 5.83 -5.50
CA ILE A 104 6.84 6.64 -6.58
C ILE A 104 5.46 6.06 -6.91
N LEU A 105 4.44 6.90 -6.89
CA LEU A 105 3.06 6.54 -7.22
C LEU A 105 2.54 7.51 -8.28
N ALA A 106 1.83 7.00 -9.28
CA ALA A 106 1.15 7.81 -10.29
C ALA A 106 -0.34 7.48 -10.29
N LEU A 107 -1.17 8.50 -10.09
CA LEU A 107 -2.63 8.41 -10.14
C LEU A 107 -3.16 9.15 -11.37
N ASP A 108 -4.17 8.57 -12.01
CA ASP A 108 -4.98 9.28 -13.00
C ASP A 108 -6.10 10.12 -12.34
N GLN A 109 -6.85 10.84 -13.16
CA GLN A 109 -7.99 11.66 -12.72
C GLN A 109 -9.15 10.85 -12.12
N GLU A 110 -9.25 9.55 -12.43
CA GLU A 110 -10.24 8.64 -11.84
C GLU A 110 -9.80 8.03 -10.51
N ARG A 111 -8.63 8.44 -10.01
CA ARG A 111 -7.96 7.90 -8.82
C ARG A 111 -7.49 6.47 -9.01
N ALA A 112 -7.33 5.99 -10.24
CA ALA A 112 -6.70 4.71 -10.51
C ALA A 112 -5.19 4.88 -10.61
N PHE A 113 -4.45 3.90 -10.10
CA PHE A 113 -2.99 3.89 -10.25
C PHE A 113 -2.61 3.60 -11.70
N ALA A 114 -1.97 4.57 -12.34
CA ALA A 114 -1.33 4.42 -13.64
C ALA A 114 0.00 3.65 -13.52
N GLY A 115 0.69 3.83 -12.38
CA GLY A 115 1.94 3.15 -12.09
C GLY A 115 2.35 3.31 -10.63
N ALA A 116 3.22 2.41 -10.18
CA ALA A 116 3.88 2.48 -8.89
C ALA A 116 5.27 1.85 -8.99
N ALA A 117 6.22 2.37 -8.22
CA ALA A 117 7.55 1.82 -8.11
C ALA A 117 8.15 2.12 -6.73
N VAL A 118 9.10 1.30 -6.30
CA VAL A 118 10.05 1.66 -5.24
C VAL A 118 11.43 1.65 -5.88
N VAL A 119 12.12 2.78 -5.84
CA VAL A 119 13.40 2.99 -6.53
C VAL A 119 14.51 3.31 -5.55
N ASP A 120 15.76 3.04 -5.94
CA ASP A 120 16.94 3.47 -5.21
C ASP A 120 17.31 4.95 -5.49
N ALA A 121 18.44 5.41 -4.94
CA ALA A 121 18.94 6.76 -5.15
C ALA A 121 19.30 7.08 -6.63
N SER A 122 19.51 6.06 -7.47
CA SER A 122 19.73 6.19 -8.91
C SER A 122 18.43 6.13 -9.73
N THR A 123 17.27 6.08 -9.05
CA THR A 123 15.94 5.93 -9.65
C THR A 123 15.73 4.58 -10.34
N GLN A 124 16.56 3.58 -10.04
CA GLN A 124 16.37 2.23 -10.56
C GLN A 124 15.37 1.46 -9.68
N PRO A 125 14.41 0.73 -10.27
CA PRO A 125 13.48 -0.09 -9.51
C PRO A 125 14.21 -1.11 -8.63
N ILE A 126 13.84 -1.16 -7.36
CA ILE A 126 14.34 -2.18 -6.43
C ILE A 126 13.52 -3.45 -6.65
N GLU A 127 14.16 -4.48 -7.20
CA GLU A 127 13.51 -5.72 -7.65
C GLU A 127 12.62 -6.38 -6.58
N ALA A 128 13.08 -6.37 -5.32
CA ALA A 128 12.31 -6.86 -4.18
C ALA A 128 10.87 -6.34 -4.20
N TRP A 129 10.69 -5.03 -4.43
CA TRP A 129 9.39 -4.36 -4.36
C TRP A 129 8.60 -4.38 -5.68
N ALA A 130 9.14 -4.93 -6.75
CA ALA A 130 8.51 -4.89 -8.07
C ALA A 130 7.13 -5.57 -8.07
N SER A 131 7.00 -6.72 -7.41
CA SER A 131 5.70 -7.42 -7.30
C SER A 131 4.67 -6.65 -6.48
N PHE A 132 5.11 -6.02 -5.39
CA PHE A 132 4.25 -5.18 -4.56
C PHE A 132 3.70 -4.00 -5.35
N ALA A 133 4.59 -3.28 -6.04
CA ALA A 133 4.24 -2.12 -6.84
C ALA A 133 3.39 -2.50 -8.06
N ALA A 134 3.67 -3.63 -8.71
CA ALA A 134 2.86 -4.14 -9.83
C ALA A 134 1.42 -4.44 -9.40
N ASN A 135 1.22 -4.97 -8.19
CA ASN A 135 -0.10 -5.20 -7.63
C ASN A 135 -0.86 -3.90 -7.35
N LEU A 136 -0.21 -2.73 -7.35
CA LEU A 136 -0.87 -1.43 -7.27
C LEU A 136 -1.45 -0.98 -8.60
N ARG A 137 -0.98 -1.49 -9.74
CA ARG A 137 -1.46 -1.05 -11.05
C ARG A 137 -2.97 -1.30 -11.19
N PHE A 138 -3.70 -0.28 -11.67
CA PHE A 138 -5.15 -0.30 -11.96
C PHE A 138 -6.14 -0.36 -10.81
N ALA A 139 -5.76 -0.58 -9.54
CA ALA A 139 -6.78 -0.35 -8.51
C ALA A 139 -6.92 1.13 -8.19
N ARG A 140 -8.05 1.40 -7.54
CA ARG A 140 -8.51 2.75 -7.27
C ARG A 140 -8.22 3.08 -5.83
N LEU A 141 -7.71 4.28 -5.62
CA LEU A 141 -7.53 4.86 -4.32
C LEU A 141 -8.91 5.23 -3.72
N PRO A 142 -9.27 4.75 -2.51
CA PRO A 142 -10.47 5.23 -1.79
C PRO A 142 -10.40 6.74 -1.54
N ARG A 143 -11.53 7.40 -1.23
CA ARG A 143 -11.46 8.84 -0.89
C ARG A 143 -10.82 8.99 0.47
N LEU A 144 -10.10 10.10 0.72
CA LEU A 144 -9.53 10.35 2.05
C LEU A 144 -10.63 10.45 3.12
N SER A 145 -11.84 10.91 2.77
CA SER A 145 -13.01 10.93 3.66
C SER A 145 -13.40 9.54 4.17
N ASP A 146 -13.05 8.49 3.44
CA ASP A 146 -13.47 7.12 3.70
C ASP A 146 -12.39 6.37 4.49
N ALA A 147 -11.14 6.89 4.50
CA ALA A 147 -10.05 6.33 5.29
C ALA A 147 -10.30 6.51 6.79
N ARG A 148 -10.00 5.48 7.58
CA ARG A 148 -10.04 5.49 9.04
C ARG A 148 -8.67 5.08 9.62
N PRO A 149 -8.09 5.89 10.53
CA PRO A 149 -6.86 5.56 11.25
C PRO A 149 -6.94 4.24 12.03
N ARG A 150 -5.77 3.63 12.22
CA ARG A 150 -5.52 2.45 13.07
C ARG A 150 -6.16 2.59 14.45
N THR A 151 -5.92 3.74 15.07
CA THR A 151 -6.37 4.09 16.41
C THR A 151 -7.88 4.28 16.49
N GLU A 152 -8.50 4.80 15.43
CA GLU A 152 -9.94 4.96 15.35
C GLU A 152 -10.65 3.61 15.19
N LEU A 153 -10.14 2.73 14.32
CA LEU A 153 -10.64 1.36 14.18
C LEU A 153 -10.51 0.57 15.50
N ALA A 154 -9.39 0.72 16.21
CA ALA A 154 -9.22 0.14 17.54
C ALA A 154 -10.23 0.68 18.56
N THR A 155 -10.50 1.99 18.53
CA THR A 155 -11.50 2.63 19.40
C THR A 155 -12.93 2.16 19.07
N ILE A 156 -13.27 2.02 17.78
CA ILE A 156 -14.54 1.46 17.35
C ILE A 156 -14.69 0.04 17.89
N ARG A 157 -13.68 -0.81 17.66
CA ARG A 157 -13.69 -2.19 18.16
C ARG A 157 -13.92 -2.27 19.66
N GLN A 158 -13.14 -1.54 20.44
CA GLN A 158 -13.22 -1.56 21.90
C GLN A 158 -14.61 -1.17 22.41
N ARG A 159 -15.26 -0.20 21.76
CA ARG A 159 -16.64 0.19 22.11
C ARG A 159 -17.64 -0.93 21.80
N CYS A 160 -17.49 -1.60 20.67
CA CYS A 160 -18.41 -2.65 20.23
C CYS A 160 -18.23 -3.99 20.97
N GLU A 161 -17.03 -4.31 21.47
CA GLU A 161 -16.78 -5.56 22.20
C GLU A 161 -17.57 -5.70 23.52
N GLY A 162 -18.05 -4.58 24.08
CA GLY A 162 -18.89 -4.57 25.28
C GLY A 162 -20.38 -4.32 25.02
N ASP A 163 -20.82 -4.32 23.76
CA ASP A 163 -22.17 -3.97 23.33
C ASP A 163 -22.85 -5.17 22.64
N ASP A 164 -24.00 -5.58 23.15
CA ASP A 164 -24.75 -6.75 22.68
C ASP A 164 -25.70 -6.46 21.51
N SER A 165 -25.69 -5.25 20.96
CA SER A 165 -26.48 -4.90 19.77
C SER A 165 -25.99 -5.65 18.52
N ASP A 166 -26.90 -5.90 17.58
CA ASP A 166 -26.57 -6.56 16.31
C ASP A 166 -25.50 -5.79 15.52
N ASP A 167 -25.58 -4.45 15.53
CA ASP A 167 -24.59 -3.58 14.87
C ASP A 167 -23.21 -3.68 15.52
N ALA A 168 -23.14 -3.77 16.85
CA ALA A 168 -21.87 -3.95 17.55
C ALA A 168 -21.22 -5.31 17.21
N ARG A 169 -21.99 -6.40 17.27
CA ARG A 169 -21.53 -7.74 16.88
C ARG A 169 -21.07 -7.78 15.43
N LEU A 170 -21.86 -7.21 14.51
CA LEU A 170 -21.52 -7.15 13.09
C LEU A 170 -20.27 -6.30 12.85
N THR A 171 -20.11 -5.18 13.58
CA THR A 171 -18.91 -4.33 13.51
C THR A 171 -17.66 -5.11 13.86
N VAL A 172 -17.67 -5.84 14.99
CA VAL A 172 -16.52 -6.67 15.41
C VAL A 172 -16.22 -7.74 14.36
N ALA A 173 -17.25 -8.42 13.85
CA ALA A 173 -17.11 -9.45 12.84
C ALA A 173 -16.51 -8.94 11.51
N LEU A 174 -16.96 -7.77 11.04
CA LEU A 174 -16.43 -7.12 9.83
C LEU A 174 -14.99 -6.64 10.02
N LEU A 175 -14.63 -6.16 11.22
CA LEU A 175 -13.25 -5.80 11.56
C LEU A 175 -12.34 -7.04 11.61
N ASP A 176 -12.82 -8.15 12.17
CA ASP A 176 -12.09 -9.42 12.20
C ASP A 176 -11.88 -9.98 10.79
N LEU A 177 -12.91 -9.90 9.95
CA LEU A 177 -12.80 -10.32 8.56
C LEU A 177 -11.84 -9.44 7.79
N LEU A 178 -11.91 -8.11 7.95
CA LEU A 178 -10.99 -7.17 7.31
C LEU A 178 -9.54 -7.45 7.73
N ALA A 179 -9.30 -7.71 9.02
CA ALA A 179 -7.98 -8.08 9.53
C ALA A 179 -7.48 -9.38 8.90
N CYS A 180 -8.32 -10.42 8.82
CA CYS A 180 -7.97 -11.69 8.18
C CYS A 180 -7.62 -11.50 6.70
N MET A 181 -8.42 -10.74 5.95
CA MET A 181 -8.18 -10.48 4.53
C MET A 181 -6.93 -9.65 4.28
N HIS A 182 -6.64 -8.67 5.14
CA HIS A 182 -5.39 -7.90 5.06
C HIS A 182 -4.16 -8.78 5.28
N GLU A 183 -4.23 -9.70 6.23
CA GLU A 183 -3.17 -10.67 6.49
C GLU A 183 -3.01 -11.71 5.39
N GLN A 184 -4.08 -12.07 4.67
CA GLN A 184 -3.95 -12.89 3.46
C GLN A 184 -3.28 -12.09 2.34
N ALA A 185 -3.71 -10.85 2.14
CA ALA A 185 -3.18 -9.99 1.08
C ALA A 185 -1.68 -9.71 1.27
N SER A 186 -1.20 -9.54 2.50
CA SER A 186 0.22 -9.31 2.78
C SER A 186 1.12 -10.45 2.36
N VAL A 187 0.66 -11.71 2.44
CA VAL A 187 1.42 -12.86 1.97
C VAL A 187 1.71 -12.76 0.46
N PHE A 188 0.78 -12.19 -0.31
CA PHE A 188 0.93 -12.02 -1.77
C PHE A 188 1.61 -10.72 -2.16
N ASN A 189 1.50 -9.69 -1.32
CA ASN A 189 1.90 -8.33 -1.65
C ASN A 189 3.29 -7.98 -1.10
N ILE A 190 3.75 -8.64 -0.04
CA ILE A 190 5.04 -8.31 0.57
C ILE A 190 6.15 -9.18 -0.03
N PRO A 191 7.27 -8.58 -0.46
CA PRO A 191 8.37 -9.30 -1.09
C PRO A 191 8.90 -10.43 -0.22
N ALA A 192 9.25 -11.54 -0.86
CA ALA A 192 9.61 -12.75 -0.14
C ALA A 192 10.93 -12.65 0.62
N ASP A 193 11.88 -11.88 0.11
CA ASP A 193 13.16 -11.56 0.73
C ASP A 193 13.03 -10.62 1.94
N THR A 194 11.98 -9.81 1.98
CA THR A 194 11.69 -8.89 3.10
C THR A 194 10.75 -9.47 4.14
N ASN A 195 10.12 -10.61 3.84
CA ASN A 195 9.18 -11.26 4.72
C ASN A 195 9.91 -12.35 5.54
N PRO A 196 9.85 -12.29 6.88
CA PRO A 196 10.60 -13.21 7.74
C PRO A 196 10.13 -14.67 7.64
N LEU A 197 8.96 -14.92 7.03
CA LEU A 197 8.37 -16.24 6.90
C LEU A 197 8.92 -16.97 5.66
N THR A 198 9.23 -18.24 5.83
CA THR A 198 9.45 -19.19 4.75
C THR A 198 8.20 -19.35 3.88
N LEU A 199 8.36 -19.88 2.66
CA LEU A 199 7.22 -20.17 1.78
C LEU A 199 6.21 -21.13 2.43
N LYS A 200 6.71 -22.10 3.22
CA LYS A 200 5.86 -23.03 3.96
C LYS A 200 5.03 -22.31 5.02
N GLU A 201 5.67 -21.51 5.88
CA GLU A 201 4.97 -20.75 6.94
C GLU A 201 3.92 -19.80 6.36
N ARG A 202 4.19 -19.20 5.20
CA ARG A 202 3.21 -18.37 4.47
C ARG A 202 2.00 -19.18 4.01
N ALA A 203 2.22 -20.39 3.51
CA ALA A 203 1.14 -21.26 3.07
C ALA A 203 0.31 -21.77 4.26
N GLU A 204 0.96 -22.12 5.38
CA GLU A 204 0.29 -22.48 6.65
C GLU A 204 -0.56 -21.32 7.17
N MET A 205 -0.02 -20.11 7.11
CA MET A 205 -0.76 -18.90 7.46
C MET A 205 -1.95 -18.65 6.54
N LEU A 206 -1.79 -18.77 5.23
CA LEU A 206 -2.91 -18.65 4.30
C LEU A 206 -4.00 -19.68 4.63
N ALA A 207 -3.62 -20.92 4.90
CA ALA A 207 -4.56 -21.98 5.27
C ALA A 207 -5.33 -21.64 6.56
N ASP A 208 -4.63 -21.19 7.59
CA ASP A 208 -5.24 -20.72 8.84
C ASP A 208 -6.21 -19.55 8.59
N ARG A 209 -5.77 -18.52 7.85
CA ARG A 209 -6.61 -17.35 7.58
C ARG A 209 -7.84 -17.68 6.75
N TYR A 210 -7.75 -18.56 5.77
CA TYR A 210 -8.93 -19.04 5.05
C TYR A 210 -9.87 -19.85 5.95
N GLY A 211 -9.34 -20.61 6.92
CA GLY A 211 -10.14 -21.24 7.97
C GLY A 211 -10.92 -20.22 8.79
N ARG A 212 -10.24 -19.16 9.26
CA ARG A 212 -10.88 -18.08 10.02
C ARG A 212 -11.93 -17.33 9.20
N VAL A 213 -11.69 -17.10 7.90
CA VAL A 213 -12.70 -16.53 6.99
C VAL A 213 -13.96 -17.40 6.96
N ALA A 214 -13.83 -18.73 6.89
CA ALA A 214 -14.97 -19.64 6.94
C ALA A 214 -15.72 -19.57 8.28
N GLU A 215 -15.02 -19.49 9.41
CA GLU A 215 -15.63 -19.33 10.75
C GLU A 215 -16.41 -18.02 10.88
N LEU A 216 -15.89 -16.95 10.27
CA LEU A 216 -16.52 -15.62 10.26
C LEU A 216 -17.80 -15.56 9.41
N ALA A 217 -18.15 -16.61 8.66
CA ALA A 217 -19.42 -16.68 7.94
C ALA A 217 -20.63 -16.60 8.88
N THR A 218 -20.56 -17.20 10.07
CA THR A 218 -21.65 -17.19 11.04
C THR A 218 -21.95 -15.78 11.56
N PRO A 219 -20.97 -15.03 12.10
CA PRO A 219 -21.25 -13.69 12.61
C PRO A 219 -21.60 -12.65 11.53
N VAL A 220 -21.28 -12.91 10.25
CA VAL A 220 -21.71 -12.05 9.13
C VAL A 220 -22.86 -12.65 8.31
N ALA A 221 -23.53 -13.70 8.80
CA ALA A 221 -24.55 -14.44 8.05
C ALA A 221 -25.70 -13.56 7.57
N ALA A 222 -26.09 -12.55 8.38
CA ALA A 222 -27.11 -11.57 8.01
C ALA A 222 -26.77 -10.76 6.74
N LEU A 223 -25.49 -10.67 6.38
CA LEU A 223 -25.06 -10.03 5.14
C LEU A 223 -24.95 -11.02 3.98
N LEU A 224 -24.76 -12.31 4.28
CA LEU A 224 -24.51 -13.35 3.28
C LEU A 224 -25.79 -13.90 2.66
N ASP A 225 -26.97 -13.68 3.24
CA ASP A 225 -28.24 -14.27 2.81
C ASP A 225 -28.06 -15.78 2.48
N ASP A 226 -28.57 -16.21 1.31
CA ASP A 226 -28.45 -17.59 0.80
C ASP A 226 -27.03 -17.93 0.32
N GLY A 227 -26.13 -16.95 0.24
CA GLY A 227 -24.73 -17.11 -0.18
C GLY A 227 -23.80 -17.68 0.90
N ALA A 228 -24.27 -17.83 2.15
CA ALA A 228 -23.42 -18.25 3.27
C ALA A 228 -22.72 -19.60 3.05
N ALA A 229 -23.43 -20.60 2.52
CA ALA A 229 -22.85 -21.92 2.24
C ALA A 229 -21.73 -21.84 1.19
N ARG A 230 -21.96 -21.06 0.11
CA ARG A 230 -20.97 -20.88 -0.95
C ARG A 230 -19.75 -20.08 -0.49
N PHE A 231 -19.96 -19.09 0.38
CA PHE A 231 -18.88 -18.34 1.01
C PHE A 231 -17.97 -19.26 1.84
N VAL A 232 -18.55 -20.12 2.67
CA VAL A 232 -17.82 -21.12 3.47
C VAL A 232 -17.08 -22.10 2.58
N GLU A 233 -17.72 -22.63 1.53
CA GLU A 233 -17.11 -23.56 0.58
C GLU A 233 -15.87 -22.94 -0.08
N LEU A 234 -15.98 -21.73 -0.63
CA LEU A 234 -14.86 -21.03 -1.27
C LEU A 234 -13.69 -20.78 -0.31
N ALA A 235 -13.99 -20.45 0.95
CA ALA A 235 -12.98 -20.26 1.98
C ALA A 235 -12.30 -21.60 2.33
N LEU A 236 -13.05 -22.68 2.51
CA LEU A 236 -12.50 -24.01 2.81
C LEU A 236 -11.69 -24.60 1.65
N ASP A 237 -12.11 -24.39 0.40
CA ASP A 237 -11.36 -24.81 -0.79
C ASP A 237 -10.01 -24.08 -0.87
N SER A 238 -10.01 -22.79 -0.56
CA SER A 238 -8.79 -21.99 -0.50
C SER A 238 -7.88 -22.42 0.64
N ARG A 239 -8.45 -22.75 1.81
CA ARG A 239 -7.72 -23.33 2.94
C ARG A 239 -7.07 -24.65 2.54
N SER A 240 -7.80 -25.56 1.91
CA SER A 240 -7.29 -26.85 1.47
C SER A 240 -6.15 -26.68 0.47
N THR A 241 -6.32 -25.79 -0.50
CA THR A 241 -5.27 -25.48 -1.48
C THR A 241 -4.01 -24.93 -0.80
N ALA A 242 -4.16 -23.99 0.14
CA ALA A 242 -3.04 -23.43 0.89
C ALA A 242 -2.33 -24.47 1.77
N ALA A 243 -3.09 -25.38 2.40
CA ALA A 243 -2.52 -26.48 3.18
C ALA A 243 -1.72 -27.45 2.30
N MET A 244 -2.22 -27.79 1.10
CA MET A 244 -1.47 -28.60 0.14
C MET A 244 -0.16 -27.93 -0.28
N VAL A 245 -0.17 -26.61 -0.50
CA VAL A 245 1.05 -25.84 -0.78
C VAL A 245 2.02 -25.89 0.40
N ALA A 246 1.53 -25.81 1.65
CA ALA A 246 2.37 -25.94 2.85
C ALA A 246 3.02 -27.33 2.94
N ASP A 247 2.25 -28.39 2.71
CA ASP A 247 2.73 -29.77 2.73
C ASP A 247 3.78 -30.03 1.62
N ALA A 248 3.64 -29.35 0.48
CA ALA A 248 4.62 -29.36 -0.61
C ALA A 248 5.85 -28.46 -0.35
N GLY A 249 6.03 -27.94 0.87
CA GLY A 249 7.17 -27.10 1.26
C GLY A 249 7.04 -25.63 0.82
N GLY A 250 5.84 -25.15 0.55
CA GLY A 250 5.56 -23.78 0.11
C GLY A 250 5.69 -23.56 -1.40
N LEU A 251 5.90 -24.63 -2.18
CA LEU A 251 5.96 -24.55 -3.64
C LEU A 251 4.55 -24.35 -4.21
N MET A 252 4.20 -23.08 -4.45
CA MET A 252 2.94 -22.73 -5.09
C MET A 252 3.10 -22.82 -6.61
N ASP A 253 2.63 -23.93 -7.19
CA ASP A 253 2.59 -24.08 -8.63
C ASP A 253 1.49 -23.19 -9.27
N ARG A 254 1.45 -23.23 -10.61
CA ARG A 254 0.52 -22.40 -11.39
C ARG A 254 -0.95 -22.72 -11.10
N ASP A 255 -1.26 -23.98 -10.82
CA ASP A 255 -2.63 -24.44 -10.64
C ASP A 255 -3.13 -24.12 -9.23
N ALA A 256 -2.30 -24.31 -8.19
CA ALA A 256 -2.56 -23.85 -6.85
C ALA A 256 -2.75 -22.32 -6.80
N ARG A 257 -1.90 -21.57 -7.52
CA ARG A 257 -2.05 -20.12 -7.66
C ARG A 257 -3.38 -19.76 -8.32
N ARG A 258 -3.74 -20.42 -9.43
CA ARG A 258 -5.01 -20.18 -10.14
C ARG A 258 -6.20 -20.50 -9.26
N ALA A 259 -6.17 -21.60 -8.51
CA ALA A 259 -7.24 -22.00 -7.60
C ALA A 259 -7.43 -20.96 -6.49
N LEU A 260 -6.36 -20.57 -5.80
CA LEU A 260 -6.42 -19.55 -4.73
C LEU A 260 -6.99 -18.22 -5.24
N PHE A 261 -6.40 -17.64 -6.28
CA PHE A 261 -6.88 -16.34 -6.80
C PHE A 261 -8.26 -16.45 -7.46
N GLY A 262 -8.58 -17.60 -8.06
CA GLY A 262 -9.92 -17.89 -8.59
C GLY A 262 -10.97 -17.88 -7.49
N ASN A 263 -10.69 -18.51 -6.35
CA ASN A 263 -11.59 -18.53 -5.21
C ASN A 263 -11.72 -17.16 -4.54
N CYS A 264 -10.63 -16.41 -4.41
CA CYS A 264 -10.69 -15.00 -3.94
C CYS A 264 -11.61 -14.16 -4.82
N LYS A 265 -11.48 -14.29 -6.15
CA LYS A 265 -12.34 -13.59 -7.10
C LYS A 265 -13.80 -14.02 -6.96
N ALA A 266 -14.06 -15.33 -6.98
CA ALA A 266 -15.41 -15.89 -6.85
C ALA A 266 -16.08 -15.50 -5.52
N CYS A 267 -15.32 -15.40 -4.43
CA CYS A 267 -15.81 -14.95 -3.13
C CYS A 267 -16.21 -13.46 -3.19
N HIS A 268 -15.33 -12.59 -3.69
CA HIS A 268 -15.65 -11.16 -3.81
C HIS A 268 -16.81 -10.85 -4.78
N GLU A 269 -16.97 -11.67 -5.81
CA GLU A 269 -18.01 -11.57 -6.84
C GLU A 269 -19.27 -12.37 -6.51
N LEU A 270 -19.32 -13.06 -5.36
CA LEU A 270 -20.47 -13.85 -4.93
C LEU A 270 -21.75 -12.98 -4.99
N PRO A 271 -22.76 -13.35 -5.78
CA PRO A 271 -23.95 -12.54 -5.97
C PRO A 271 -24.88 -12.68 -4.76
N LEU A 272 -25.29 -11.54 -4.20
CA LEU A 272 -26.19 -11.42 -3.06
C LEU A 272 -27.32 -10.45 -3.43
N GLY A 273 -28.37 -10.98 -4.04
CA GLY A 273 -29.40 -10.17 -4.70
C GLY A 273 -28.82 -9.38 -5.88
N ASP A 274 -28.99 -8.06 -5.86
CA ASP A 274 -28.58 -7.15 -6.96
C ASP A 274 -27.12 -6.67 -6.86
N GLU A 275 -26.35 -7.16 -5.89
CA GLU A 275 -24.96 -6.73 -5.67
C GLU A 275 -24.01 -7.91 -5.40
N SER A 276 -22.71 -7.64 -5.50
CA SER A 276 -21.70 -8.61 -5.07
C SER A 276 -21.41 -8.51 -3.57
N LEU A 277 -20.92 -9.59 -2.98
CA LEU A 277 -20.44 -9.64 -1.60
C LEU A 277 -19.52 -8.46 -1.27
N LYS A 278 -18.54 -8.17 -2.14
CA LYS A 278 -17.61 -7.06 -1.96
C LYS A 278 -18.33 -5.72 -1.81
N ARG A 279 -19.33 -5.44 -2.65
CA ARG A 279 -20.09 -4.18 -2.60
C ARG A 279 -20.96 -4.09 -1.35
N ARG A 280 -21.61 -5.20 -0.98
CA ARG A 280 -22.42 -5.26 0.23
C ARG A 280 -21.58 -5.00 1.48
N PHE A 281 -20.43 -5.66 1.59
CA PHE A 281 -19.54 -5.49 2.75
C PHE A 281 -18.91 -4.10 2.78
N ALA A 282 -18.60 -3.51 1.63
CA ALA A 282 -18.18 -2.11 1.55
C ALA A 282 -19.25 -1.16 2.12
N ARG A 283 -20.50 -1.27 1.65
CA ARG A 283 -21.62 -0.43 2.13
C ARG A 283 -21.87 -0.60 3.62
N GLU A 284 -21.90 -1.82 4.13
CA GLU A 284 -22.16 -2.05 5.56
C GLU A 284 -21.06 -1.50 6.45
N ARG A 285 -19.80 -1.61 6.04
CA ARG A 285 -18.70 -0.97 6.77
C ARG A 285 -18.80 0.55 6.75
N GLU A 286 -19.21 1.15 5.64
CA GLU A 286 -19.48 2.58 5.56
C GLU A 286 -20.59 2.99 6.54
N ARG A 287 -21.73 2.27 6.53
CA ARG A 287 -22.85 2.48 7.46
C ARG A 287 -22.42 2.40 8.93
N LEU A 288 -21.56 1.45 9.26
CA LEU A 288 -21.04 1.22 10.62
C LEU A 288 -19.87 2.15 10.99
N GLY A 289 -19.46 3.05 10.10
CA GLY A 289 -18.37 4.00 10.34
C GLY A 289 -16.96 3.39 10.30
N ILE A 290 -16.83 2.14 9.86
CA ILE A 290 -15.56 1.44 9.65
C ILE A 290 -14.86 1.96 8.38
N GLY A 291 -15.64 2.40 7.37
CA GLY A 291 -15.15 2.90 6.08
C GLY A 291 -15.01 1.82 4.99
N ASP A 292 -14.81 2.25 3.75
CA ASP A 292 -14.63 1.32 2.62
C ASP A 292 -13.15 0.98 2.40
N GLY A 293 -12.78 -0.22 2.84
CA GLY A 293 -11.47 -0.82 2.60
C GLY A 293 -11.50 -2.03 1.68
N TYR A 294 -11.09 -1.88 0.44
CA TYR A 294 -10.26 -2.92 -0.13
C TYR A 294 -8.96 -2.26 -0.55
N PHE A 295 -7.84 -2.84 -0.13
CA PHE A 295 -6.49 -2.45 -0.52
C PHE A 295 -6.50 -2.00 -2.00
N GLN A 296 -6.06 -0.78 -2.29
CA GLN A 296 -4.63 -0.54 -2.40
C GLN A 296 -4.06 0.47 -1.43
N VAL A 297 -4.82 1.45 -0.93
CA VAL A 297 -4.24 2.42 0.00
C VAL A 297 -5.27 3.10 0.91
N GLY A 298 -5.75 2.38 1.92
CA GLY A 298 -6.50 2.98 3.03
C GLY A 298 -7.37 1.99 3.82
N HIS A 299 -6.77 1.29 4.79
CA HIS A 299 -7.15 1.28 6.20
C HIS A 299 -5.99 0.67 6.97
N ASP A 300 -5.77 1.20 8.16
CA ASP A 300 -4.69 0.82 9.03
C ASP A 300 -5.11 -0.37 9.90
N LEU A 301 -4.86 -1.58 9.42
CA LEU A 301 -4.72 -2.75 10.27
C LEU A 301 -3.28 -3.23 10.10
N ARG A 302 -2.55 -3.33 11.21
CA ARG A 302 -1.21 -3.91 11.19
C ARG A 302 -1.34 -5.36 10.72
N VAL A 303 -0.53 -5.72 9.74
CA VAL A 303 -0.35 -7.11 9.40
C VAL A 303 0.54 -7.70 10.49
N SER A 304 -0.06 -8.48 11.39
CA SER A 304 0.59 -8.99 12.61
C SER A 304 1.89 -9.78 12.39
N HIS A 305 2.12 -10.25 11.18
CA HIS A 305 3.22 -11.15 10.82
C HIS A 305 4.17 -10.60 9.75
N ALA A 306 3.85 -9.45 9.16
CA ALA A 306 4.69 -8.83 8.15
C ALA A 306 5.66 -7.81 8.73
N ASP A 307 5.95 -7.93 10.03
CA ASP A 307 6.75 -6.96 10.77
C ASP A 307 8.25 -7.15 10.49
N SER A 308 8.63 -7.06 9.22
CA SER A 308 9.91 -6.42 8.90
C SER A 308 9.65 -4.92 8.88
N GLU A 309 10.35 -4.20 9.76
CA GLU A 309 10.25 -2.75 9.92
C GLU A 309 10.37 -2.03 8.56
N ALA A 310 11.15 -2.60 7.64
CA ALA A 310 11.30 -2.15 6.25
C ALA A 310 10.01 -2.28 5.42
N ALA A 311 9.33 -3.43 5.43
CA ALA A 311 8.10 -3.62 4.65
C ALA A 311 6.96 -2.74 5.15
N GLN A 312 6.82 -2.62 6.48
CA GLN A 312 5.84 -1.74 7.06
C GLN A 312 6.11 -0.27 6.69
N ARG A 313 7.38 0.16 6.72
CA ARG A 313 7.78 1.50 6.27
C ARG A 313 7.43 1.77 4.81
N VAL A 314 7.71 0.83 3.91
CA VAL A 314 7.37 0.97 2.47
C VAL A 314 5.86 1.05 2.28
N ALA A 315 5.10 0.16 2.92
CA ALA A 315 3.65 0.15 2.83
C ALA A 315 3.04 1.45 3.37
N ASP A 316 3.53 1.96 4.51
CA ASP A 316 3.06 3.20 5.12
C ASP A 316 3.42 4.44 4.30
N ALA A 317 4.61 4.47 3.70
CA ALA A 317 5.05 5.54 2.81
C ALA A 317 4.23 5.58 1.51
N MET A 318 4.01 4.43 0.87
CA MET A 318 3.05 4.34 -0.23
C MET A 318 1.66 4.74 0.24
N ARG A 319 1.31 4.47 1.51
CA ARG A 319 0.03 4.85 2.07
C ARG A 319 -0.19 6.35 2.11
N ARG A 320 0.78 7.03 2.70
CA ARG A 320 0.84 8.47 2.78
C ARG A 320 0.87 9.12 1.40
N ALA A 321 1.74 8.65 0.51
CA ALA A 321 1.89 9.19 -0.83
C ALA A 321 0.58 9.13 -1.62
N ALA A 322 -0.14 8.00 -1.60
CA ALA A 322 -1.41 7.93 -2.33
C ALA A 322 -2.47 8.86 -1.73
N LEU A 323 -2.62 8.91 -0.40
CA LEU A 323 -3.60 9.80 0.22
C LEU A 323 -3.31 11.28 -0.04
N LEU A 324 -2.06 11.65 -0.29
CA LEU A 324 -1.68 13.00 -0.75
C LEU A 324 -1.96 13.24 -2.24
N LEU A 325 -1.95 12.20 -3.07
CA LEU A 325 -2.39 12.28 -4.48
C LEU A 325 -3.89 12.48 -4.62
N ASN A 326 -4.66 12.11 -3.61
CA ASN A 326 -6.11 12.21 -3.65
C ASN A 326 -6.51 13.70 -3.65
N PRO A 327 -7.18 14.22 -4.69
CA PRO A 327 -7.60 15.62 -4.70
C PRO A 327 -8.48 15.94 -3.48
N ALA A 328 -8.41 17.18 -2.99
CA ALA A 328 -9.36 17.64 -1.99
C ALA A 328 -10.80 17.53 -2.57
N PRO A 329 -11.80 17.17 -1.75
CA PRO A 329 -13.19 17.11 -2.20
C PRO A 329 -13.68 18.45 -2.76
#